data_AF-A0A0P7CHF7-F1
#
_entry.id   AF-A0A0P7CHF7-F1
#
_cell.length_a   1.000
_cell.length_b   1.000
_cell.length_c   1.000
_cell.angle_alpha   90.00
_cell.angle_beta   90.00
_cell.angle_gamma   90.00
#
_symmetry.space_group_name_H-M   'P 1'
#
loop_
_entity.id
_entity.type
_entity.pdbx_description
1 polymer ?
#
loop_
_entity_poly.entity_id
_entity_poly.type
_entity_poly.pdbx_seq_one_letter_code
_entity_poly.pdbx_strand_id
1 'polypeptide(L)'
;MATVTTDCPGSHWVASWAGSPTDSLVPVDATGGRSPSALTDQTARMVVTPHLGGSSLRIHLSNRFGSSAVTFGRVTVGVPTNGAAVAGVVPVTFGTAPSVTVPAGQDVTSDPVTLTFSAFTPLAVSIFVPGVVNGPTKHWNANATSYYSAARSGDLSAQPGGAGFTATTGAWLFVDGVDVMAPAGIRSVVAFGDSITDGFVGATALTAPADASVADANGRYPDVLQRRLDDAGIGISVVNAGISGNQLLTDGRPFHAGPSGLSRFDIDALAQAGVGGVLVLEGTNDLGQSGTTPEQIIAGYLQLIERTHAAGAKIWLGTLLPASDALVDGTALAPNSEDHRQRVNSWIRGQTRADGVVDFDAALRDPANPAVLRADYASVDNLHPNLEGYRAMANAVDLALLDTATGGCRQ
;
A
#
# COMPACT_ATOMS: atom_id res chain seq x y z
N MET A 1 29.80 -11.94 23.21
CA MET A 1 28.68 -11.03 22.92
C MET A 1 29.18 -10.04 21.89
N ALA A 2 28.92 -10.28 20.61
CA ALA A 2 29.21 -9.30 19.57
C ALA A 2 28.05 -8.29 19.58
N THR A 3 28.37 -7.02 19.78
CA THR A 3 27.45 -5.91 19.56
C THR A 3 27.01 -5.96 18.09
N VAL A 4 25.77 -6.36 17.85
CA VAL A 4 25.11 -6.19 16.55
C VAL A 4 24.98 -4.68 16.37
N THR A 5 25.80 -4.09 15.51
CA THR A 5 25.58 -2.71 15.06
C THR A 5 24.29 -2.71 14.24
N THR A 6 23.23 -2.16 14.81
CA THR A 6 21.87 -2.13 14.25
C THR A 6 21.65 -1.00 13.24
N ASP A 7 22.67 -0.23 12.89
CA ASP A 7 22.53 0.95 12.04
C ASP A 7 23.41 0.82 10.78
N CYS A 8 22.95 1.43 9.69
CA CYS A 8 23.63 1.32 8.40
C CYS A 8 24.91 2.15 8.37
N PRO A 9 25.96 1.73 7.66
CA PRO A 9 27.14 2.57 7.49
C PRO A 9 26.80 3.74 6.54
N GLY A 10 26.46 4.89 7.10
CA GLY A 10 26.16 6.11 6.33
C GLY A 10 24.72 6.17 5.82
N SER A 11 24.52 6.82 4.66
CA SER A 11 23.19 6.95 4.06
C SER A 11 22.80 5.72 3.24
N HIS A 12 21.52 5.39 3.24
CA HIS A 12 20.95 4.26 2.49
C HIS A 12 19.55 4.56 1.96
N TRP A 13 19.03 3.70 1.07
CA TRP A 13 17.66 3.83 0.58
C TRP A 13 16.65 3.29 1.59
N VAL A 14 15.62 4.08 1.87
CA VAL A 14 14.48 3.70 2.70
C VAL A 14 13.20 3.93 1.91
N ALA A 15 12.33 2.92 1.90
CA ALA A 15 11.01 3.03 1.30
C ALA A 15 10.22 4.12 2.02
N SER A 16 9.82 5.13 1.25
CA SER A 16 9.05 6.28 1.73
C SER A 16 7.58 6.19 1.34
N TRP A 17 7.27 5.41 0.32
CA TRP A 17 5.92 5.18 -0.16
C TRP A 17 5.91 3.87 -0.92
N ALA A 18 4.81 3.13 -0.82
CA ALA A 18 4.56 1.95 -1.63
C ALA A 18 3.07 1.90 -2.01
N GLY A 19 2.80 1.24 -3.13
CA GLY A 19 1.45 0.89 -3.58
C GLY A 19 1.51 -0.44 -4.30
N SER A 20 1.25 -1.54 -3.58
CA SER A 20 1.33 -2.90 -4.11
C SER A 20 0.47 -3.05 -5.38
N PRO A 21 1.08 -3.41 -6.53
CA PRO A 21 0.33 -3.47 -7.78
C PRO A 21 -0.57 -4.71 -7.83
N THR A 22 -1.66 -4.58 -8.59
CA THR A 22 -2.57 -5.62 -9.01
C THR A 22 -2.78 -5.53 -10.52
N ASP A 23 -3.53 -6.47 -11.10
CA ASP A 23 -3.89 -6.33 -12.50
C ASP A 23 -4.93 -5.23 -12.73
N SER A 24 -4.97 -4.82 -13.97
CA SER A 24 -5.83 -3.77 -14.49
C SER A 24 -6.95 -4.31 -15.37
N LEU A 25 -7.37 -5.56 -15.21
CA LEU A 25 -8.41 -6.15 -16.04
C LEU A 25 -9.76 -5.44 -15.85
N VAL A 26 -9.95 -4.81 -14.69
CA VAL A 26 -11.12 -4.01 -14.37
C VAL A 26 -10.91 -2.55 -14.84
N PRO A 27 -11.75 -1.99 -15.75
CA PRO A 27 -11.60 -0.63 -16.28
C PRO A 27 -12.16 0.46 -15.33
N VAL A 28 -12.24 0.16 -14.04
CA VAL A 28 -12.65 1.10 -12.99
C VAL A 28 -11.65 1.08 -11.84
N ASP A 29 -11.59 2.18 -11.09
CA ASP A 29 -10.94 2.25 -9.77
C ASP A 29 -11.92 1.88 -8.65
N ALA A 30 -11.44 1.89 -7.41
CA ALA A 30 -12.23 1.52 -6.23
C ALA A 30 -13.49 2.36 -6.03
N THR A 31 -13.50 3.62 -6.49
CA THR A 31 -14.66 4.53 -6.37
C THR A 31 -15.71 4.30 -7.46
N GLY A 32 -15.47 3.36 -8.38
CA GLY A 32 -16.26 3.19 -9.60
C GLY A 32 -15.93 4.22 -10.68
N GLY A 33 -14.91 5.05 -10.45
CA GLY A 33 -14.36 5.99 -11.42
C GLY A 33 -13.66 5.28 -12.57
N ARG A 34 -13.52 5.97 -13.71
CA ARG A 34 -12.92 5.37 -14.91
C ARG A 34 -11.41 5.23 -14.76
N SER A 35 -10.91 4.00 -14.86
CA SER A 35 -9.48 3.71 -15.02
C SER A 35 -9.22 3.26 -16.46
N PRO A 36 -8.15 3.71 -17.13
CA PRO A 36 -7.87 3.31 -18.51
C PRO A 36 -7.59 1.81 -18.61
N SER A 37 -8.32 1.10 -19.47
CA SER A 37 -8.02 -0.30 -19.83
C SER A 37 -6.84 -0.43 -20.80
N ALA A 38 -6.49 0.68 -21.46
CA ALA A 38 -5.32 0.79 -22.31
C ALA A 38 -4.80 2.23 -22.29
N LEU A 39 -3.49 2.37 -22.53
CA LEU A 39 -2.83 3.65 -22.75
C LEU A 39 -2.29 3.66 -24.19
N THR A 40 -2.58 4.70 -24.96
CA THR A 40 -2.10 4.85 -26.34
C THR A 40 -1.45 6.21 -26.54
N ASP A 41 -0.12 6.26 -26.70
CA ASP A 41 0.65 7.50 -26.91
C ASP A 41 0.17 8.61 -25.97
N GLN A 42 0.20 8.35 -24.67
CA GLN A 42 -0.43 9.20 -23.66
C GLN A 42 0.36 9.25 -22.36
N THR A 43 0.06 10.25 -21.54
CA THR A 43 0.78 10.53 -20.29
C THR A 43 -0.14 10.28 -19.09
N ALA A 44 0.33 9.45 -18.16
CA ALA A 44 -0.24 9.29 -16.83
C ALA A 44 0.50 10.21 -15.84
N ARG A 45 -0.20 10.81 -14.88
CA ARG A 45 0.38 11.63 -13.80
C ARG A 45 -0.17 11.14 -12.46
N MET A 46 0.64 10.34 -11.77
CA MET A 46 0.27 9.64 -10.55
C MET A 46 0.70 10.45 -9.34
N VAL A 47 -0.25 10.78 -8.47
CA VAL A 47 -0.01 11.56 -7.25
C VAL A 47 0.20 10.60 -6.09
N VAL A 48 1.39 10.61 -5.50
CA VAL A 48 1.77 9.78 -4.35
C VAL A 48 2.13 10.69 -3.17
N THR A 49 1.95 10.20 -1.93
CA THR A 49 2.24 10.98 -0.71
C THR A 49 3.27 10.24 0.13
N PRO A 50 4.57 10.56 -0.01
CA PRO A 50 5.60 9.85 0.72
C PRO A 50 5.66 10.25 2.21
N HIS A 51 5.89 9.26 3.06
CA HIS A 51 5.94 9.35 4.53
C HIS A 51 7.29 9.82 5.07
N LEU A 52 8.35 9.77 4.26
CA LEU A 52 9.69 10.24 4.57
C LEU A 52 10.13 11.30 3.55
N GLY A 53 10.56 12.46 4.05
CA GLY A 53 11.13 13.53 3.22
C GLY A 53 12.63 13.36 2.99
N GLY A 54 13.17 14.06 2.00
CA GLY A 54 14.59 14.06 1.70
C GLY A 54 14.94 14.94 0.50
N SER A 55 16.19 14.88 0.05
CA SER A 55 16.70 15.63 -1.10
C SER A 55 17.09 14.75 -2.29
N SER A 56 17.07 13.44 -2.12
CA SER A 56 17.38 12.44 -3.15
C SER A 56 16.40 11.28 -3.03
N LEU A 57 15.69 11.01 -4.12
CA LEU A 57 14.70 9.93 -4.21
C LEU A 57 14.97 9.03 -5.42
N ARG A 58 14.36 7.84 -5.46
CA ARG A 58 14.24 7.02 -6.68
C ARG A 58 12.82 6.49 -6.80
N ILE A 59 12.36 6.34 -8.04
CA ILE A 59 11.01 5.91 -8.37
C ILE A 59 11.05 4.45 -8.81
N HIS A 60 10.10 3.66 -8.34
CA HIS A 60 9.86 2.30 -8.84
C HIS A 60 8.68 2.33 -9.80
N LEU A 61 8.88 1.69 -10.94
CA LEU A 61 7.85 1.46 -11.94
C LEU A 61 7.66 -0.03 -12.17
N SER A 62 6.42 -0.47 -12.30
CA SER A 62 6.03 -1.87 -12.38
C SER A 62 5.33 -2.20 -13.70
N ASN A 63 5.78 -3.29 -14.33
CA ASN A 63 5.05 -4.00 -15.38
C ASN A 63 4.71 -5.43 -14.92
N ARG A 64 4.57 -5.65 -13.62
CA ARG A 64 4.42 -6.96 -12.98
C ARG A 64 3.19 -7.74 -13.46
N PHE A 65 2.11 -7.04 -13.84
CA PHE A 65 0.88 -7.65 -14.35
C PHE A 65 0.67 -7.44 -15.84
N GLY A 66 1.64 -6.80 -16.54
CA GLY A 66 1.58 -6.64 -17.98
C GLY A 66 1.85 -7.95 -18.71
N SER A 67 1.15 -8.17 -19.83
CA SER A 67 1.30 -9.36 -20.68
C SER A 67 2.34 -9.18 -21.80
N SER A 68 2.92 -7.99 -21.93
CA SER A 68 3.94 -7.65 -22.92
C SER A 68 4.91 -6.62 -22.34
N ALA A 69 6.06 -6.41 -23.00
CA ALA A 69 7.00 -5.40 -22.58
C ALA A 69 6.39 -3.99 -22.69
N VAL A 70 6.58 -3.16 -21.67
CA VAL A 70 6.14 -1.78 -21.64
C VAL A 70 7.35 -0.87 -21.77
N THR A 71 7.28 0.11 -22.68
CA THR A 71 8.25 1.20 -22.71
C THR A 71 7.71 2.36 -21.89
N PHE A 72 8.41 2.70 -20.82
CA PHE A 72 8.25 3.99 -20.17
C PHE A 72 9.13 4.98 -20.93
N GLY A 73 8.47 5.92 -21.63
CA GLY A 73 9.12 7.00 -22.36
C GLY A 73 9.74 8.01 -21.39
N ARG A 74 9.43 9.30 -21.55
CA ARG A 74 9.87 10.29 -20.57
C ARG A 74 9.11 10.11 -19.25
N VAL A 75 9.88 10.03 -18.16
CA VAL A 75 9.37 10.05 -16.79
C VAL A 75 9.87 11.30 -16.09
N THR A 76 9.00 11.95 -15.32
CA THR A 76 9.34 13.13 -14.51
C THR A 76 8.68 13.02 -13.15
N VAL A 77 9.23 13.74 -12.17
CA VAL A 77 8.60 13.94 -10.86
C VAL A 77 8.58 15.42 -10.51
N GLY A 78 7.58 15.87 -9.76
CA GLY A 78 7.49 17.23 -9.24
C GLY A 78 6.44 17.33 -8.14
N VAL A 79 6.20 18.53 -7.64
CA VAL A 79 5.23 18.77 -6.55
C VAL A 79 3.90 19.26 -7.14
N PRO A 80 2.77 18.56 -6.94
CA PRO A 80 1.46 19.03 -7.38
C PRO A 80 1.11 20.38 -6.75
N THR A 81 0.44 21.25 -7.49
CA THR A 81 0.03 22.57 -6.99
C THR A 81 -1.49 22.76 -6.99
N ASN A 82 -2.16 22.51 -8.12
CA ASN A 82 -3.60 22.64 -8.25
C ASN A 82 -4.11 21.74 -9.37
N GLY A 83 -5.02 20.84 -9.06
CA GLY A 83 -5.43 19.78 -9.98
C GLY A 83 -4.21 19.04 -10.52
N ALA A 84 -4.16 18.84 -11.83
CA ALA A 84 -3.03 18.19 -12.48
C ALA A 84 -1.77 19.06 -12.59
N ALA A 85 -1.77 20.35 -12.21
CA ALA A 85 -0.59 21.21 -12.34
C ALA A 85 0.52 20.81 -11.37
N VAL A 86 1.78 20.98 -11.80
CA VAL A 86 2.98 20.53 -11.09
C VAL A 86 4.08 21.58 -11.15
N ALA A 87 4.79 21.77 -10.04
CA ALA A 87 5.96 22.64 -9.91
C ALA A 87 7.24 21.82 -9.71
N GLY A 88 8.39 22.42 -10.02
CA GLY A 88 9.69 21.79 -9.79
C GLY A 88 9.89 20.48 -10.55
N VAL A 89 9.40 20.41 -11.80
CA VAL A 89 9.48 19.20 -12.63
C VAL A 89 10.93 18.83 -12.91
N VAL A 90 11.34 17.65 -12.46
CA VAL A 90 12.67 17.09 -12.68
C VAL A 90 12.58 15.78 -13.48
N PRO A 91 13.50 15.52 -14.41
CA PRO A 91 13.52 14.29 -15.18
C PRO A 91 13.94 13.09 -14.30
N VAL A 92 13.39 11.93 -14.62
CA VAL A 92 13.77 10.63 -14.06
C VAL A 92 14.46 9.81 -15.15
N THR A 93 15.60 9.20 -14.84
CA THR A 93 16.39 8.40 -15.78
C THR A 93 16.56 6.97 -15.29
N PHE A 94 16.96 6.08 -16.21
CA PHE A 94 17.20 4.66 -15.96
C PHE A 94 18.53 4.27 -16.61
N GLY A 95 19.57 4.04 -15.81
CA GLY A 95 20.91 3.82 -16.34
C GLY A 95 21.37 4.99 -17.21
N THR A 96 21.09 6.22 -16.81
CA THR A 96 21.28 7.50 -17.51
C THR A 96 20.39 7.74 -18.75
N ALA A 97 19.62 6.75 -19.18
CA ALA A 97 18.70 6.92 -20.30
C ALA A 97 17.39 7.60 -19.86
N PRO A 98 16.77 8.45 -20.69
CA PRO A 98 15.50 9.12 -20.37
C PRO A 98 14.26 8.23 -20.54
N SER A 99 14.45 6.95 -20.88
CA SER A 99 13.40 5.97 -21.16
C SER A 99 13.90 4.56 -20.88
N VAL A 100 13.00 3.63 -20.57
CA VAL A 100 13.33 2.22 -20.34
C VAL A 100 12.22 1.32 -20.87
N THR A 101 12.60 0.14 -21.38
CA THR A 101 11.66 -0.93 -21.74
C THR A 101 11.73 -2.03 -20.69
N VAL A 102 10.61 -2.27 -20.02
CA VAL A 102 10.48 -3.26 -18.94
C VAL A 102 9.75 -4.48 -19.48
N PRO A 103 10.33 -5.69 -19.39
CA PRO A 103 9.66 -6.93 -19.80
C PRO A 103 8.35 -7.18 -19.06
N ALA A 104 7.51 -8.05 -19.61
CA ALA A 104 6.30 -8.54 -18.92
C ALA A 104 6.68 -9.19 -17.57
N GLY A 105 5.94 -8.89 -16.51
CA GLY A 105 6.16 -9.49 -15.20
C GLY A 105 7.38 -8.96 -14.44
N GLN A 106 7.91 -7.79 -14.82
CA GLN A 106 9.12 -7.21 -14.22
C GLN A 106 8.87 -5.78 -13.74
N ASP A 107 9.72 -5.35 -12.81
CA ASP A 107 9.74 -4.00 -12.27
C ASP A 107 11.08 -3.32 -12.58
N VAL A 108 11.16 -2.00 -12.44
CA VAL A 108 12.37 -1.22 -12.63
C VAL A 108 12.46 -0.09 -11.63
N THR A 109 13.65 0.15 -11.10
CA THR A 109 13.95 1.31 -10.24
C THR A 109 14.74 2.34 -11.04
N SER A 110 14.42 3.63 -10.85
CA SER A 110 15.13 4.73 -11.50
C SER A 110 16.53 4.96 -10.92
N ASP A 111 17.34 5.72 -11.65
CA ASP A 111 18.51 6.39 -11.08
C ASP A 111 18.09 7.39 -9.97
N PRO A 112 19.02 7.83 -9.10
CA PRO A 112 18.73 8.85 -8.10
C PRO A 112 18.30 10.19 -8.72
N VAL A 113 17.25 10.79 -8.17
CA VAL A 113 16.66 12.05 -8.58
C VAL A 113 16.83 13.07 -7.46
N THR A 114 17.42 14.23 -7.78
CA THR A 114 17.53 15.33 -6.82
C THR A 114 16.24 16.15 -6.80
N LEU A 115 15.47 16.00 -5.73
CA LEU A 115 14.27 16.80 -5.44
C LEU A 115 14.13 16.90 -3.93
N THR A 116 14.01 18.12 -3.40
CA THR A 116 13.85 18.34 -1.96
C THR A 116 12.38 18.50 -1.62
N PHE A 117 11.89 17.70 -0.67
CA PHE A 117 10.52 17.73 -0.19
C PHE A 117 10.44 17.23 1.26
N SER A 118 9.40 17.64 1.98
CA SER A 118 9.13 17.17 3.33
C SER A 118 8.21 15.95 3.31
N ALA A 119 8.23 15.14 4.37
CA ALA A 119 7.21 14.10 4.58
C ALA A 119 5.80 14.65 4.38
N PHE A 120 4.91 13.84 3.81
CA PHE A 120 3.54 14.20 3.42
C PHE A 120 3.40 15.30 2.36
N THR A 121 4.49 15.75 1.73
CA THR A 121 4.39 16.57 0.51
C THR A 121 4.02 15.65 -0.67
N PRO A 122 2.87 15.83 -1.33
CA PRO A 122 2.54 15.00 -2.48
C PRO A 122 3.57 15.18 -3.61
N LEU A 123 3.83 14.11 -4.34
CA LEU A 123 4.67 14.09 -5.54
C LEU A 123 3.83 13.61 -6.73
N ALA A 124 3.94 14.28 -7.86
CA ALA A 124 3.36 13.87 -9.13
C ALA A 124 4.42 13.19 -10.00
N VAL A 125 4.31 11.88 -10.18
CA VAL A 125 5.12 11.10 -11.12
C VAL A 125 4.40 11.07 -12.47
N SER A 126 4.94 11.76 -13.47
CA SER A 126 4.37 11.78 -14.82
C SER A 126 5.12 10.83 -15.74
N ILE A 127 4.39 9.89 -16.35
CA ILE A 127 4.91 8.79 -17.17
C ILE A 127 4.29 8.90 -18.56
N PHE A 128 5.11 9.23 -19.55
CA PHE A 128 4.70 9.10 -20.95
C PHE A 128 4.84 7.65 -21.41
N VAL A 129 3.77 7.09 -21.97
CA VAL A 129 3.73 5.75 -22.54
C VAL A 129 3.61 5.86 -24.07
N PRO A 130 4.71 5.66 -24.83
CA PRO A 130 4.66 5.57 -26.28
C PRO A 130 4.01 4.25 -26.73
N GLY A 131 3.35 4.28 -27.87
CA GLY A 131 2.66 3.12 -28.44
C GLY A 131 1.42 2.74 -27.65
N VAL A 132 1.03 1.46 -27.72
CA VAL A 132 -0.18 0.94 -27.07
C VAL A 132 0.21 -0.05 -25.98
N VAL A 133 -0.27 0.18 -24.76
CA VAL A 133 -0.22 -0.76 -23.64
C VAL A 133 -1.64 -1.12 -23.24
N ASN A 134 -1.99 -2.39 -23.37
CA ASN A 134 -3.28 -2.92 -22.90
C ASN A 134 -3.09 -3.50 -21.50
N GLY A 135 -4.03 -3.23 -20.60
CA GLY A 135 -3.94 -3.67 -19.21
C GLY A 135 -2.70 -3.10 -18.50
N PRO A 136 -2.63 -1.77 -18.30
CA PRO A 136 -1.51 -1.16 -17.57
C PRO A 136 -1.52 -1.61 -16.11
N THR A 137 -0.44 -2.25 -15.63
CA THR A 137 -0.27 -2.60 -14.20
C THR A 137 -0.70 -1.42 -13.32
N LYS A 138 -1.51 -1.69 -12.28
CA LYS A 138 -2.06 -0.64 -11.44
C LYS A 138 -2.19 -1.06 -9.98
N HIS A 139 -2.23 -0.11 -9.06
CA HIS A 139 -2.81 -0.31 -7.75
C HIS A 139 -4.26 0.24 -7.77
N TRP A 140 -5.24 -0.61 -7.45
CA TRP A 140 -6.67 -0.33 -7.72
C TRP A 140 -7.32 0.70 -6.79
N ASN A 141 -6.92 0.77 -5.51
CA ASN A 141 -7.51 1.63 -4.49
C ASN A 141 -6.50 2.67 -3.97
N ALA A 142 -6.16 3.65 -4.82
CA ALA A 142 -5.13 4.63 -4.49
C ALA A 142 -5.51 5.61 -3.38
N ASN A 143 -6.79 5.75 -3.02
CA ASN A 143 -7.31 6.78 -2.11
C ASN A 143 -6.66 8.18 -2.36
N ALA A 144 -6.36 8.45 -3.63
CA ALA A 144 -5.61 9.61 -4.10
C ALA A 144 -6.05 9.92 -5.53
N THR A 145 -6.22 11.20 -5.83
CA THR A 145 -6.62 11.67 -7.15
C THR A 145 -5.41 11.78 -8.05
N SER A 146 -5.35 10.90 -9.05
CA SER A 146 -4.35 10.94 -10.12
C SER A 146 -4.98 11.32 -11.46
N TYR A 147 -4.14 11.66 -12.44
CA TYR A 147 -4.59 12.21 -13.72
C TYR A 147 -4.03 11.44 -14.90
N TYR A 148 -4.72 11.49 -16.03
CA TYR A 148 -4.18 11.00 -17.31
C TYR A 148 -4.72 11.83 -18.47
N SER A 149 -3.91 11.92 -19.51
CA SER A 149 -4.25 12.64 -20.73
C SER A 149 -5.09 11.78 -21.68
N ALA A 150 -5.73 12.42 -22.66
CA ALA A 150 -6.45 11.71 -23.71
C ALA A 150 -5.50 10.82 -24.52
N ALA A 151 -6.01 9.72 -25.06
CA ALA A 151 -5.25 8.87 -25.99
C ALA A 151 -4.72 9.69 -27.18
N ARG A 152 -3.47 9.40 -27.59
CA ARG A 152 -2.74 10.06 -28.68
C ARG A 152 -2.44 11.55 -28.44
N SER A 153 -2.43 11.99 -27.18
CA SER A 153 -2.00 13.35 -26.81
C SER A 153 -0.48 13.52 -26.77
N GLY A 154 0.27 12.41 -26.77
CA GLY A 154 1.73 12.40 -26.72
C GLY A 154 2.30 12.66 -25.33
N ASP A 155 3.55 13.10 -25.31
CA ASP A 155 4.32 13.37 -24.09
C ASP A 155 3.95 14.73 -23.49
N LEU A 156 3.21 14.69 -22.39
CA LEU A 156 2.89 15.83 -21.54
C LEU A 156 3.65 15.78 -20.20
N SER A 157 4.59 14.84 -20.03
CA SER A 157 5.22 14.56 -18.73
C SER A 157 5.92 15.79 -18.15
N ALA A 158 6.63 16.54 -18.99
CA ALA A 158 7.34 17.75 -18.61
C ALA A 158 6.47 19.02 -18.55
N GLN A 159 5.16 18.94 -18.84
CA GLN A 159 4.30 20.11 -18.80
C GLN A 159 3.96 20.49 -17.35
N PRO A 160 4.30 21.72 -16.90
CA PRO A 160 4.00 22.17 -15.54
C PRO A 160 2.52 22.49 -15.35
N GLY A 161 1.81 22.89 -16.42
CA GLY A 161 0.36 23.08 -16.37
C GLY A 161 -0.39 21.75 -16.27
N GLY A 162 -1.63 21.82 -15.78
CA GLY A 162 -2.58 20.70 -15.82
C GLY A 162 -3.32 20.56 -17.16
N ALA A 163 -3.08 21.47 -18.12
CA ALA A 163 -3.74 21.42 -19.43
C ALA A 163 -3.39 20.11 -20.16
N GLY A 164 -4.40 19.44 -20.72
CA GLY A 164 -4.25 18.16 -21.41
C GLY A 164 -4.46 16.92 -20.52
N PHE A 165 -4.43 17.07 -19.20
CA PHE A 165 -4.83 16.04 -18.24
C PHE A 165 -6.33 16.15 -17.94
N THR A 166 -7.15 15.67 -18.86
CA THR A 166 -8.61 15.87 -18.84
C THR A 166 -9.38 14.81 -18.04
N ALA A 167 -8.72 13.76 -17.56
CA ALA A 167 -9.35 12.67 -16.84
C ALA A 167 -8.63 12.40 -15.51
N THR A 168 -9.41 11.93 -14.53
CA THR A 168 -8.94 11.53 -13.21
C THR A 168 -9.15 10.04 -12.98
N THR A 169 -8.39 9.47 -12.05
CA THR A 169 -8.60 8.11 -11.53
C THR A 169 -8.15 8.03 -10.07
N GLY A 170 -8.83 7.20 -9.30
CA GLY A 170 -8.44 6.77 -7.96
C GLY A 170 -7.57 5.51 -7.95
N ALA A 171 -6.80 5.27 -9.02
CA ALA A 171 -5.82 4.19 -9.12
C ALA A 171 -4.43 4.74 -9.44
N TRP A 172 -3.37 4.07 -8.98
CA TRP A 172 -2.00 4.39 -9.40
C TRP A 172 -1.60 3.47 -10.54
N LEU A 173 -1.25 4.03 -11.69
CA LEU A 173 -0.79 3.28 -12.86
C LEU A 173 0.73 3.23 -12.85
N PHE A 174 1.28 2.02 -12.97
CA PHE A 174 2.71 1.68 -13.04
C PHE A 174 3.61 2.14 -11.89
N VAL A 175 3.25 3.11 -11.05
CA VAL A 175 4.10 3.51 -9.91
C VAL A 175 3.77 2.62 -8.72
N ASP A 176 4.76 1.91 -8.18
CA ASP A 176 4.59 1.00 -7.05
C ASP A 176 5.49 1.34 -5.85
N GLY A 177 6.47 2.24 -5.99
CA GLY A 177 7.31 2.67 -4.87
C GLY A 177 8.04 4.00 -5.07
N VAL A 178 8.37 4.64 -3.95
CA VAL A 178 9.32 5.75 -3.85
C VAL A 178 10.26 5.48 -2.68
N ASP A 179 11.57 5.42 -2.96
CA ASP A 179 12.58 5.37 -1.90
C ASP A 179 13.26 6.72 -1.77
N VAL A 180 13.71 7.02 -0.56
CA VAL A 180 14.47 8.22 -0.21
C VAL A 180 15.81 7.84 0.37
N MET A 181 16.86 8.55 -0.02
CA MET A 181 18.18 8.42 0.58
C MET A 181 18.14 9.03 1.98
N ALA A 182 18.28 8.20 3.01
CA ALA A 182 18.11 8.57 4.40
C ALA A 182 19.38 8.28 5.23
N PRO A 183 19.57 8.94 6.38
CA PRO A 183 20.63 8.58 7.33
C PRO A 183 20.48 7.17 7.90
N ALA A 184 21.59 6.62 8.40
CA ALA A 184 21.74 5.27 8.95
C ALA A 184 20.64 4.79 9.91
N GLY A 185 20.14 5.67 10.78
CA GLY A 185 19.17 5.33 11.82
C GLY A 185 17.72 5.29 11.35
N ILE A 186 17.45 5.64 10.09
CA ILE A 186 16.10 5.60 9.51
C ILE A 186 15.88 4.22 8.89
N ARG A 187 14.72 3.61 9.16
CA ARG A 187 14.30 2.32 8.62
C ARG A 187 12.85 2.37 8.14
N SER A 188 12.43 1.40 7.34
CA SER A 188 11.03 1.27 6.96
C SER A 188 10.33 0.15 7.74
N VAL A 189 9.04 0.35 7.99
CA VAL A 189 8.12 -0.67 8.47
C VAL A 189 7.00 -0.82 7.44
N VAL A 190 6.76 -2.04 6.99
CA VAL A 190 5.71 -2.31 6.01
C VAL A 190 4.42 -2.66 6.73
N ALA A 191 3.37 -1.87 6.51
CA ALA A 191 2.00 -2.27 6.82
C ALA A 191 1.50 -3.18 5.70
N PHE A 192 1.39 -4.48 5.95
CA PHE A 192 1.07 -5.50 4.94
C PHE A 192 -0.31 -6.08 5.20
N GLY A 193 -1.18 -6.09 4.19
CA GLY A 193 -2.50 -6.66 4.39
C GLY A 193 -3.51 -6.49 3.25
N ASP A 194 -4.78 -6.55 3.64
CA ASP A 194 -5.92 -6.46 2.74
C ASP A 194 -6.48 -5.01 2.60
N SER A 195 -7.76 -4.86 2.25
CA SER A 195 -8.46 -3.57 2.08
C SER A 195 -8.46 -2.70 3.32
N ILE A 196 -8.41 -3.29 4.51
CA ILE A 196 -8.33 -2.53 5.76
C ILE A 196 -6.95 -1.87 5.88
N THR A 197 -5.89 -2.56 5.47
CA THR A 197 -4.54 -1.98 5.42
C THR A 197 -4.41 -0.99 4.27
N ASP A 198 -4.98 -1.32 3.11
CA ASP A 198 -5.03 -0.46 1.93
C ASP A 198 -5.79 0.85 2.17
N GLY A 199 -6.65 0.88 3.19
CA GLY A 199 -7.36 2.07 3.62
C GLY A 199 -8.66 2.31 2.86
N PHE A 200 -9.34 1.23 2.49
CA PHE A 200 -10.66 1.26 1.85
C PHE A 200 -11.72 1.82 2.82
N VAL A 201 -12.62 2.67 2.33
CA VAL A 201 -13.79 3.14 3.09
C VAL A 201 -15.01 2.86 2.22
N GLY A 202 -15.96 2.06 2.70
CA GLY A 202 -17.15 1.71 1.93
C GLY A 202 -18.08 2.90 1.77
N ALA A 203 -18.59 3.12 0.55
CA ALA A 203 -19.65 4.11 0.27
C ALA A 203 -21.06 3.51 0.32
N THR A 204 -21.17 2.18 0.34
CA THR A 204 -22.45 1.46 0.38
C THR A 204 -22.36 0.21 1.25
N ALA A 205 -23.51 -0.32 1.67
CA ALA A 205 -23.58 -1.59 2.40
C ALA A 205 -23.08 -2.82 1.61
N LEU A 206 -22.84 -2.68 0.30
CA LEU A 206 -22.33 -3.74 -0.58
C LEU A 206 -20.79 -3.73 -0.70
N THR A 207 -20.10 -3.02 0.20
CA THR A 207 -18.65 -2.80 0.21
C THR A 207 -18.16 -1.89 -0.93
N ALA A 208 -18.54 -2.14 -2.18
CA ALA A 208 -18.16 -1.31 -3.33
C ALA A 208 -19.32 -0.41 -3.82
N PRO A 209 -19.04 0.78 -4.37
CA PRO A 209 -17.72 1.42 -4.49
C PRO A 209 -17.19 1.97 -3.15
N ALA A 210 -15.91 2.33 -3.15
CA ALA A 210 -15.27 3.12 -2.10
C ALA A 210 -15.79 4.56 -2.07
N ASP A 211 -15.78 5.17 -0.89
CA ASP A 211 -16.17 6.56 -0.66
C ASP A 211 -15.13 7.51 -1.24
N ALA A 212 -15.46 8.16 -2.36
CA ALA A 212 -14.57 9.12 -3.00
C ALA A 212 -14.34 10.39 -2.17
N SER A 213 -15.17 10.68 -1.15
CA SER A 213 -15.05 11.89 -0.34
C SER A 213 -13.86 11.88 0.62
N VAL A 214 -13.28 10.69 0.88
CA VAL A 214 -12.07 10.55 1.71
C VAL A 214 -10.79 10.54 0.89
N ALA A 215 -10.88 10.60 -0.45
CA ALA A 215 -9.73 10.68 -1.34
C ALA A 215 -8.83 11.87 -0.95
N ASP A 216 -7.52 11.69 -1.09
CA ASP A 216 -6.49 12.69 -0.81
C ASP A 216 -6.38 13.10 0.68
N ALA A 217 -7.21 12.54 1.58
CA ALA A 217 -7.14 12.84 3.00
C ALA A 217 -5.89 12.25 3.69
N ASN A 218 -5.25 11.24 3.08
CA ASN A 218 -4.16 10.46 3.67
C ASN A 218 -4.51 10.05 5.11
N GLY A 219 -5.72 9.49 5.26
CA GLY A 219 -6.36 9.18 6.56
C GLY A 219 -6.35 7.70 6.93
N ARG A 220 -5.60 6.87 6.21
CA ARG A 220 -5.47 5.44 6.48
C ARG A 220 -4.69 5.23 7.78
N TYR A 221 -4.80 4.05 8.41
CA TYR A 221 -4.05 3.81 9.65
C TYR A 221 -2.52 3.93 9.45
N PRO A 222 -1.90 3.50 8.33
CA PRO A 222 -0.47 3.70 8.12
C PRO A 222 -0.09 5.18 8.03
N ASP A 223 -0.93 6.02 7.42
CA ASP A 223 -0.71 7.47 7.32
C ASP A 223 -0.78 8.14 8.70
N VAL A 224 -1.77 7.77 9.52
CA VAL A 224 -1.90 8.30 10.89
C VAL A 224 -0.75 7.79 11.78
N LEU A 225 -0.36 6.53 11.61
CA LEU A 225 0.75 5.93 12.35
C LEU A 225 2.08 6.62 12.05
N GLN A 226 2.36 6.94 10.79
CA GLN A 226 3.56 7.71 10.44
C GLN A 226 3.58 9.06 11.15
N ARG A 227 2.47 9.82 11.14
CA ARG A 227 2.41 11.10 11.87
C ARG A 227 2.71 10.95 13.36
N ARG A 228 2.22 9.87 13.99
CA ARG A 228 2.53 9.57 15.40
C ARG A 228 4.03 9.27 15.62
N LEU A 229 4.68 8.57 14.69
CA LEU A 229 6.12 8.29 14.75
C LEU A 229 6.94 9.57 14.58
N ASP A 230 6.55 10.44 13.63
CA ASP A 230 7.18 11.75 13.42
C ASP A 230 7.07 12.63 14.67
N ASP A 231 5.88 12.72 15.27
CA ASP A 231 5.62 13.49 16.49
C ASP A 231 6.43 12.96 17.69
N ALA A 232 6.70 11.65 17.72
CA ALA A 232 7.52 10.99 18.73
C ALA A 232 9.03 11.08 18.43
N GLY A 233 9.44 11.56 17.26
CA GLY A 233 10.84 11.62 16.82
C GLY A 233 11.44 10.24 16.55
N ILE A 234 10.62 9.23 16.23
CA ILE A 234 11.07 7.86 15.95
C ILE A 234 11.38 7.75 14.45
N GLY A 235 12.63 7.40 14.13
CA GLY A 235 13.13 7.31 12.75
C GLY A 235 12.62 6.10 11.97
N ILE A 236 11.32 6.03 11.73
CA ILE A 236 10.66 4.98 10.93
C ILE A 236 9.83 5.63 9.82
N SER A 237 9.91 5.05 8.63
CA SER A 237 9.01 5.29 7.50
C SER A 237 8.04 4.13 7.35
N VAL A 238 6.76 4.35 7.59
CA VAL A 238 5.72 3.35 7.37
C VAL A 238 5.35 3.35 5.88
N VAL A 239 5.31 2.18 5.24
CA VAL A 239 4.83 2.06 3.86
C VAL A 239 3.67 1.08 3.78
N ASN A 240 2.71 1.38 2.92
CA ASN A 240 1.47 0.63 2.81
C ASN A 240 1.54 -0.39 1.66
N ALA A 241 1.59 -1.67 2.00
CA ALA A 241 1.50 -2.81 1.09
C ALA A 241 0.13 -3.51 1.21
N GLY A 242 -0.93 -2.74 1.47
CA GLY A 242 -2.31 -3.18 1.42
C GLY A 242 -2.76 -3.45 -0.01
N ILE A 243 -3.61 -4.47 -0.19
CA ILE A 243 -4.34 -4.69 -1.45
C ILE A 243 -5.80 -4.95 -1.12
N SER A 244 -6.70 -4.12 -1.64
CA SER A 244 -8.13 -4.31 -1.40
C SER A 244 -8.65 -5.66 -1.91
N GLY A 245 -9.31 -6.41 -1.03
CA GLY A 245 -9.83 -7.76 -1.30
C GLY A 245 -8.80 -8.89 -1.22
N ASN A 246 -7.53 -8.59 -0.90
CA ASN A 246 -6.47 -9.59 -0.84
C ASN A 246 -6.69 -10.64 0.24
N GLN A 247 -6.24 -11.86 -0.06
CA GLN A 247 -6.31 -13.00 0.85
C GLN A 247 -4.89 -13.47 1.14
N LEU A 248 -4.67 -13.92 2.37
CA LEU A 248 -3.37 -14.44 2.80
C LEU A 248 -2.98 -15.68 1.99
N LEU A 249 -3.92 -16.60 1.78
CA LEU A 249 -3.62 -17.95 1.28
C LEU A 249 -3.86 -18.14 -0.21
N THR A 250 -4.84 -17.45 -0.79
CA THR A 250 -5.31 -17.70 -2.17
C THR A 250 -5.20 -16.44 -3.00
N ASP A 251 -4.87 -16.58 -4.28
CA ASP A 251 -4.93 -15.44 -5.20
C ASP A 251 -6.37 -14.92 -5.28
N GLY A 252 -6.53 -13.61 -5.14
CA GLY A 252 -7.82 -12.95 -5.09
C GLY A 252 -8.61 -13.08 -6.39
N ARG A 253 -9.94 -13.24 -6.25
CA ARG A 253 -10.89 -13.21 -7.36
C ARG A 253 -12.03 -12.25 -7.01
N PRO A 254 -12.37 -11.25 -7.86
CA PRO A 254 -11.81 -10.98 -9.18
C PRO A 254 -10.34 -10.54 -9.10
N PHE A 255 -9.63 -10.63 -10.22
CA PHE A 255 -8.16 -10.55 -10.24
C PHE A 255 -7.57 -9.25 -9.61
N HIS A 256 -8.35 -8.16 -9.52
CA HIS A 256 -7.95 -6.92 -8.85
C HIS A 256 -7.56 -7.07 -7.37
N ALA A 257 -7.94 -8.18 -6.71
CA ALA A 257 -7.54 -8.53 -5.35
C ALA A 257 -6.11 -9.12 -5.25
N GLY A 258 -5.41 -9.28 -6.37
CA GLY A 258 -3.97 -9.55 -6.45
C GLY A 258 -3.55 -10.98 -6.06
N PRO A 259 -2.25 -11.30 -6.19
CA PRO A 259 -1.66 -12.55 -5.70
C PRO A 259 -1.83 -12.65 -4.19
N SER A 260 -1.89 -13.88 -3.66
CA SER A 260 -2.04 -14.09 -2.22
C SER A 260 -0.96 -13.39 -1.40
N GLY A 261 -1.28 -13.04 -0.15
CA GLY A 261 -0.34 -12.47 0.79
C GLY A 261 0.95 -13.29 0.88
N LEU A 262 0.84 -14.62 0.95
CA LEU A 262 1.99 -15.53 0.90
C LEU A 262 2.82 -15.39 -0.39
N SER A 263 2.19 -15.27 -1.55
CA SER A 263 2.89 -15.17 -2.84
C SER A 263 3.65 -13.85 -2.99
N ARG A 264 3.06 -12.73 -2.55
CA ARG A 264 3.64 -11.39 -2.75
C ARG A 264 4.55 -10.93 -1.61
N PHE A 265 4.55 -11.62 -0.47
CA PHE A 265 5.23 -11.17 0.76
C PHE A 265 6.69 -10.75 0.58
N ASP A 266 7.50 -11.53 -0.16
CA ASP A 266 8.91 -11.19 -0.33
C ASP A 266 9.09 -9.88 -1.10
N ILE A 267 8.31 -9.68 -2.17
CA ILE A 267 8.47 -8.53 -3.07
C ILE A 267 7.83 -7.27 -2.46
N ASP A 268 6.63 -7.42 -1.90
CA ASP A 268 5.85 -6.28 -1.40
C ASP A 268 6.21 -5.87 0.03
N ALA A 269 6.83 -6.77 0.82
CA ALA A 269 7.25 -6.46 2.19
C ALA A 269 8.77 -6.58 2.37
N LEU A 270 9.34 -7.78 2.19
CA LEU A 270 10.73 -8.04 2.62
C LEU A 270 11.80 -7.43 1.69
N ALA A 271 11.45 -7.09 0.46
CA ALA A 271 12.31 -6.42 -0.50
C ALA A 271 12.20 -4.88 -0.47
N GLN A 272 11.29 -4.33 0.35
CA GLN A 272 11.17 -2.88 0.50
C GLN A 272 12.46 -2.29 1.07
N ALA A 273 12.90 -1.17 0.50
CA ALA A 273 14.15 -0.55 0.89
C ALA A 273 14.14 -0.17 2.37
N GLY A 274 15.20 -0.51 3.10
CA GLY A 274 15.31 -0.19 4.51
C GLY A 274 14.40 -1.01 5.44
N VAL A 275 13.77 -2.10 4.98
CA VAL A 275 12.75 -2.78 5.79
C VAL A 275 13.33 -3.48 7.02
N GLY A 276 12.95 -2.94 8.17
CA GLY A 276 13.32 -3.40 9.50
C GLY A 276 12.21 -4.20 10.20
N GLY A 277 10.97 -4.08 9.74
CA GLY A 277 9.85 -4.89 10.23
C GLY A 277 8.58 -4.82 9.38
N VAL A 278 7.64 -5.73 9.65
CA VAL A 278 6.36 -5.87 8.94
C VAL A 278 5.23 -6.00 9.96
N LEU A 279 4.21 -5.15 9.85
CA LEU A 279 2.95 -5.25 10.59
C LEU A 279 1.90 -5.87 9.67
N VAL A 280 1.48 -7.11 9.98
CA VAL A 280 0.56 -7.89 9.15
C VAL A 280 -0.87 -7.78 9.69
N LEU A 281 -1.81 -7.38 8.84
CA LEU A 281 -3.26 -7.46 9.08
C LEU A 281 -3.95 -7.99 7.82
N GLU A 282 -4.20 -9.30 7.79
CA GLU A 282 -4.76 -9.99 6.64
C GLU A 282 -5.46 -11.27 7.07
N GLY A 283 -6.59 -11.63 6.45
CA GLY A 283 -7.31 -12.87 6.75
C GLY A 283 -8.82 -12.70 6.78
N THR A 284 -9.32 -11.46 6.80
CA THR A 284 -10.76 -11.16 6.73
C THR A 284 -11.38 -11.74 5.47
N ASN A 285 -10.72 -11.55 4.32
CA ASN A 285 -11.19 -12.08 3.04
C ASN A 285 -11.06 -13.61 2.93
N ASP A 286 -10.04 -14.22 3.54
CA ASP A 286 -9.90 -15.69 3.59
C ASP A 286 -11.11 -16.33 4.30
N LEU A 287 -11.55 -15.71 5.40
CA LEU A 287 -12.74 -16.13 6.14
C LEU A 287 -14.03 -15.82 5.38
N GLY A 288 -14.13 -14.65 4.75
CA GLY A 288 -15.32 -14.14 4.05
C GLY A 288 -15.61 -14.80 2.70
N GLN A 289 -14.57 -15.12 1.92
CA GLN A 289 -14.70 -15.47 0.51
C GLN A 289 -14.31 -16.92 0.18
N SER A 290 -13.36 -17.50 0.91
CA SER A 290 -12.78 -18.81 0.60
C SER A 290 -13.20 -19.91 1.57
N GLY A 291 -13.95 -19.58 2.63
CA GLY A 291 -14.36 -20.54 3.65
C GLY A 291 -13.18 -21.21 4.37
N THR A 292 -12.05 -20.52 4.42
CA THR A 292 -10.79 -21.01 5.00
C THR A 292 -10.96 -21.28 6.50
N THR A 293 -10.31 -22.33 7.00
CA THR A 293 -10.32 -22.63 8.43
C THR A 293 -9.30 -21.79 9.21
N PRO A 294 -9.51 -21.56 10.52
CA PRO A 294 -8.55 -20.86 11.36
C PRO A 294 -7.14 -21.47 11.30
N GLU A 295 -7.04 -22.79 11.24
CA GLU A 295 -5.76 -23.52 11.19
C GLU A 295 -4.97 -23.20 9.92
N GLN A 296 -5.64 -23.02 8.78
CA GLN A 296 -5.00 -22.68 7.52
C GLN A 296 -4.44 -21.25 7.56
N ILE A 297 -5.21 -20.29 8.09
CA ILE A 297 -4.76 -18.90 8.27
C ILE A 297 -3.56 -18.85 9.23
N ILE A 298 -3.65 -19.57 10.36
CA ILE A 298 -2.56 -19.69 11.34
C ILE A 298 -1.30 -20.26 10.69
N ALA A 299 -1.42 -21.29 9.85
CA ALA A 299 -0.29 -21.85 9.10
C ALA A 299 0.31 -20.84 8.11
N GLY A 300 -0.51 -19.97 7.51
CA GLY A 300 -0.05 -18.84 6.70
C GLY A 300 0.76 -17.82 7.51
N TYR A 301 0.24 -17.39 8.67
CA TYR A 301 0.98 -16.47 9.55
C TYR A 301 2.31 -17.07 10.03
N LEU A 302 2.36 -18.36 10.35
CA LEU A 302 3.61 -19.02 10.74
C LEU A 302 4.66 -18.96 9.62
N GLN A 303 4.27 -19.09 8.35
CA GLN A 303 5.17 -18.92 7.21
C GLN A 303 5.66 -17.48 7.07
N LEU A 304 4.79 -16.48 7.24
CA LEU A 304 5.20 -15.08 7.21
C LEU A 304 6.19 -14.77 8.33
N ILE A 305 5.96 -15.29 9.53
CA ILE A 305 6.88 -15.14 10.67
C ILE A 305 8.25 -15.74 10.35
N GLU A 306 8.29 -16.99 9.89
CA GLU A 306 9.56 -17.66 9.55
C GLU A 306 10.33 -16.91 8.47
N ARG A 307 9.67 -16.47 7.40
CA ARG A 307 10.31 -15.70 6.32
C ARG A 307 10.83 -14.35 6.81
N THR A 308 10.08 -13.65 7.65
CA THR A 308 10.49 -12.34 8.17
C THR A 308 11.71 -12.47 9.08
N HIS A 309 11.72 -13.46 9.96
CA HIS A 309 12.86 -13.74 10.83
C HIS A 309 14.08 -14.22 10.05
N ALA A 310 13.90 -15.05 9.02
CA ALA A 310 14.99 -15.45 8.11
C ALA A 310 15.58 -14.26 7.34
N ALA A 311 14.75 -13.26 7.03
CA ALA A 311 15.15 -11.98 6.46
C ALA A 311 15.79 -11.01 7.47
N GLY A 312 15.87 -11.39 8.76
CA GLY A 312 16.44 -10.57 9.82
C GLY A 312 15.57 -9.40 10.27
N ALA A 313 14.30 -9.34 9.83
CA ALA A 313 13.36 -8.28 10.18
C ALA A 313 12.43 -8.70 11.34
N LYS A 314 11.71 -7.73 11.90
CA LYS A 314 10.67 -7.93 12.91
C LYS A 314 9.30 -8.17 12.28
N ILE A 315 8.46 -8.96 12.93
CA ILE A 315 7.07 -9.14 12.50
C ILE A 315 6.10 -8.93 13.65
N TRP A 316 5.03 -8.19 13.38
CA TRP A 316 3.91 -7.98 14.30
C TRP A 316 2.61 -8.37 13.64
N LEU A 317 1.68 -8.93 14.42
CA LEU A 317 0.38 -9.34 13.93
C LEU A 317 -0.72 -8.43 14.47
N GLY A 318 -1.55 -7.91 13.58
CA GLY A 318 -2.81 -7.24 13.89
C GLY A 318 -3.93 -8.27 14.07
N THR A 319 -4.75 -8.13 15.11
CA THR A 319 -5.98 -8.94 15.22
C THR A 319 -6.99 -8.57 14.13
N LEU A 320 -7.68 -9.57 13.59
CA LEU A 320 -8.75 -9.40 12.59
C LEU A 320 -9.92 -8.61 13.17
N LEU A 321 -10.44 -7.65 12.42
CA LEU A 321 -11.51 -6.75 12.87
C LEU A 321 -12.86 -7.46 13.01
N PRO A 322 -13.74 -7.01 13.93
CA PRO A 322 -15.13 -7.45 13.96
C PRO A 322 -15.83 -7.15 12.62
N ALA A 323 -16.63 -8.10 12.14
CA ALA A 323 -17.35 -7.97 10.86
C ALA A 323 -18.64 -8.80 10.82
N SER A 324 -19.18 -9.23 11.97
CA SER A 324 -20.29 -10.20 12.00
C SER A 324 -21.59 -9.67 11.41
N ASP A 325 -21.75 -8.35 11.29
CA ASP A 325 -22.88 -7.65 10.67
C ASP A 325 -22.56 -7.03 9.30
N ALA A 326 -21.34 -7.25 8.79
CA ALA A 326 -21.03 -6.95 7.39
C ALA A 326 -21.86 -7.86 6.47
N LEU A 327 -22.28 -7.34 5.31
CA LEU A 327 -23.07 -8.13 4.37
C LEU A 327 -22.20 -9.12 3.60
N VAL A 328 -21.14 -8.64 2.93
CA VAL A 328 -20.34 -9.43 1.99
C VAL A 328 -19.45 -10.42 2.71
N ASP A 329 -18.61 -9.99 3.66
CA ASP A 329 -17.66 -10.88 4.36
C ASP A 329 -18.17 -11.39 5.72
N GLY A 330 -19.43 -11.09 6.06
CA GLY A 330 -20.09 -11.53 7.28
C GLY A 330 -21.35 -12.35 6.99
N THR A 331 -22.50 -11.73 7.26
CA THR A 331 -23.82 -12.39 7.35
C THR A 331 -24.29 -13.13 6.11
N ALA A 332 -23.97 -12.66 4.90
CA ALA A 332 -24.53 -13.25 3.67
C ALA A 332 -23.67 -14.38 3.07
N LEU A 333 -22.34 -14.29 3.14
CA LEU A 333 -21.43 -15.25 2.49
C LEU A 333 -20.65 -16.14 3.46
N ALA A 334 -20.51 -15.74 4.73
CA ALA A 334 -19.64 -16.45 5.67
C ALA A 334 -20.26 -16.56 7.08
N PRO A 335 -21.27 -17.43 7.29
CA PRO A 335 -21.96 -17.55 8.58
C PRO A 335 -21.07 -18.04 9.74
N ASN A 336 -19.93 -18.67 9.46
CA ASN A 336 -18.95 -19.12 10.47
C ASN A 336 -17.79 -18.12 10.67
N SER A 337 -17.79 -16.98 9.95
CA SER A 337 -16.68 -16.02 9.97
C SER A 337 -16.35 -15.55 11.37
N GLU A 338 -17.34 -15.25 12.21
CA GLU A 338 -17.08 -14.74 13.57
C GLU A 338 -16.44 -15.80 14.49
N ASP A 339 -16.90 -17.05 14.49
CA ASP A 339 -16.26 -18.13 15.26
C ASP A 339 -14.81 -18.33 14.83
N HIS A 340 -14.60 -18.39 13.51
CA HIS A 340 -13.26 -18.56 12.95
C HIS A 340 -12.35 -17.37 13.29
N ARG A 341 -12.88 -16.15 13.18
CA ARG A 341 -12.17 -14.92 13.53
C ARG A 341 -11.75 -14.92 14.99
N GLN A 342 -12.65 -15.30 15.91
CA GLN A 342 -12.32 -15.41 17.33
C GLN A 342 -11.22 -16.44 17.60
N ARG A 343 -11.23 -17.58 16.90
CA ARG A 343 -10.18 -18.61 17.01
C ARG A 343 -8.83 -18.10 16.50
N VAL A 344 -8.80 -17.44 15.34
CA VAL A 344 -7.58 -16.81 14.80
C VAL A 344 -7.07 -15.73 15.76
N ASN A 345 -7.93 -14.83 16.23
CA ASN A 345 -7.54 -13.76 17.14
C ASN A 345 -7.08 -14.26 18.50
N SER A 346 -7.70 -15.32 19.03
CA SER A 346 -7.24 -15.99 20.24
C SER A 346 -5.82 -16.54 20.07
N TRP A 347 -5.52 -17.16 18.93
CA TRP A 347 -4.17 -17.60 18.60
C TRP A 347 -3.19 -16.43 18.46
N ILE A 348 -3.56 -15.37 17.74
CA ILE A 348 -2.72 -14.16 17.57
C ILE A 348 -2.32 -13.58 18.94
N ARG A 349 -3.26 -13.50 19.88
CA ARG A 349 -3.01 -12.98 21.23
C ARG A 349 -2.17 -13.91 22.11
N GLY A 350 -2.29 -15.23 21.91
CA GLY A 350 -1.64 -16.24 22.76
C GLY A 350 -0.27 -16.74 22.26
N GLN A 351 0.10 -16.44 21.01
CA GLN A 351 1.36 -16.89 20.43
C GLN A 351 2.56 -16.06 20.92
N THR A 352 3.76 -16.63 20.77
CA THR A 352 5.07 -16.01 21.11
C THR A 352 6.08 -16.11 19.95
N ARG A 353 5.58 -16.42 18.76
CA ARG A 353 6.35 -16.62 17.53
C ARG A 353 6.65 -15.31 16.82
N ALA A 354 5.70 -14.38 16.78
CA ALA A 354 5.90 -13.02 16.28
C ALA A 354 6.54 -12.13 17.36
N ASP A 355 7.11 -11.00 16.95
CA ASP A 355 7.76 -10.03 17.84
C ASP A 355 6.75 -9.13 18.58
N GLY A 356 5.46 -9.27 18.30
CA GLY A 356 4.38 -8.68 19.08
C GLY A 356 3.04 -8.67 18.35
N VAL A 357 2.06 -8.06 19.00
CA VAL A 357 0.65 -8.06 18.59
C VAL A 357 0.09 -6.65 18.73
N VAL A 358 -0.71 -6.23 17.75
CA VAL A 358 -1.55 -5.03 17.84
C VAL A 358 -3.01 -5.47 17.87
N ASP A 359 -3.73 -5.17 18.95
CA ASP A 359 -5.10 -5.62 19.11
C ASP A 359 -6.11 -4.65 18.47
N PHE A 360 -6.18 -4.66 17.14
CA PHE A 360 -7.13 -3.84 16.38
C PHE A 360 -8.60 -4.23 16.63
N ASP A 361 -8.90 -5.51 16.90
CA ASP A 361 -10.23 -5.94 17.36
C ASP A 361 -10.66 -5.20 18.62
N ALA A 362 -9.81 -5.17 19.65
CA ALA A 362 -10.12 -4.45 20.89
C ALA A 362 -10.23 -2.94 20.67
N ALA A 363 -9.48 -2.37 19.72
CA ALA A 363 -9.51 -0.95 19.41
C ALA A 363 -10.84 -0.51 18.76
N LEU A 364 -11.47 -1.39 17.98
CA LEU A 364 -12.60 -1.02 17.13
C LEU A 364 -13.95 -1.62 17.51
N ARG A 365 -13.97 -2.74 18.25
CA ARG A 365 -15.23 -3.45 18.54
C ARG A 365 -16.20 -2.63 19.39
N ASP A 366 -17.48 -2.84 19.15
CA ASP A 366 -18.53 -2.29 20.00
C ASP A 366 -18.48 -2.97 21.39
N PRO A 367 -18.47 -2.20 22.50
CA PRO A 367 -18.41 -2.79 23.84
C PRO A 367 -19.69 -3.55 24.24
N ALA A 368 -20.84 -3.23 23.65
CA ALA A 368 -22.10 -3.93 23.87
C ALA A 368 -22.27 -5.14 22.94
N ASN A 369 -21.64 -5.12 21.75
CA ASN A 369 -21.57 -6.26 20.85
C ASN A 369 -20.17 -6.42 20.22
N PRO A 370 -19.24 -7.15 20.88
CA PRO A 370 -17.85 -7.28 20.42
C PRO A 370 -17.65 -7.94 19.05
N ALA A 371 -18.70 -8.48 18.44
CA ALA A 371 -18.67 -9.10 17.12
C ALA A 371 -18.86 -8.08 15.98
N VAL A 372 -19.16 -6.81 16.28
CA VAL A 372 -19.35 -5.74 15.26
C VAL A 372 -18.44 -4.55 15.52
N LEU A 373 -18.18 -3.77 14.48
CA LEU A 373 -17.47 -2.50 14.61
C LEU A 373 -18.32 -1.51 15.41
N ARG A 374 -17.68 -0.72 16.28
CA ARG A 374 -18.36 0.39 16.93
C ARG A 374 -18.84 1.38 15.87
N ALA A 375 -20.09 1.83 15.96
CA ALA A 375 -20.71 2.66 14.93
C ALA A 375 -19.91 3.92 14.56
N ASP A 376 -19.27 4.58 15.54
CA ASP A 376 -18.43 5.76 15.28
C ASP A 376 -17.19 5.47 14.41
N TYR A 377 -16.77 4.20 14.35
CA TYR A 377 -15.59 3.77 13.61
C TYR A 377 -15.93 3.02 12.32
N ALA A 378 -17.16 2.56 12.15
CA ALA A 378 -17.58 1.81 10.98
C ALA A 378 -17.83 2.74 9.79
N SER A 379 -17.47 2.27 8.60
CA SER A 379 -18.05 2.76 7.35
C SER A 379 -19.43 2.11 7.13
N VAL A 380 -20.18 2.54 6.12
CA VAL A 380 -21.57 2.09 5.90
C VAL A 380 -21.70 0.60 5.53
N ASP A 381 -20.59 -0.09 5.27
CA ASP A 381 -20.54 -1.53 4.99
C ASP A 381 -20.36 -2.42 6.23
N ASN A 382 -20.13 -1.82 7.41
CA ASN A 382 -19.83 -2.50 8.67
C ASN A 382 -18.63 -3.48 8.60
N LEU A 383 -17.78 -3.32 7.59
CA LEU A 383 -16.58 -4.14 7.37
C LEU A 383 -15.33 -3.27 7.49
N HIS A 384 -15.34 -2.12 6.81
CA HIS A 384 -14.22 -1.22 6.75
C HIS A 384 -14.34 -0.12 7.82
N PRO A 385 -13.21 0.28 8.43
CA PRO A 385 -13.17 1.50 9.23
C PRO A 385 -13.46 2.75 8.39
N ASN A 386 -14.08 3.76 8.99
CA ASN A 386 -14.05 5.13 8.52
C ASN A 386 -12.75 5.82 8.97
N LEU A 387 -12.57 7.12 8.68
CA LEU A 387 -11.34 7.84 9.05
C LEU A 387 -11.07 7.88 10.58
N GLU A 388 -12.10 7.94 11.42
CA GLU A 388 -11.94 7.88 12.88
C GLU A 388 -11.59 6.47 13.34
N GLY A 389 -12.15 5.43 12.69
CA GLY A 389 -11.74 4.05 12.90
C GLY A 389 -10.27 3.82 12.53
N TYR A 390 -9.81 4.33 11.38
CA TYR A 390 -8.40 4.25 11.00
C TYR A 390 -7.47 5.01 11.97
N ARG A 391 -7.92 6.15 12.50
CA ARG A 391 -7.20 6.85 13.59
C ARG A 391 -7.14 6.01 14.86
N ALA A 392 -8.23 5.36 15.25
CA ALA A 392 -8.27 4.47 16.41
C ALA A 392 -7.34 3.25 16.24
N MET A 393 -7.30 2.65 15.05
CA MET A 393 -6.33 1.60 14.72
C MET A 393 -4.91 2.09 14.89
N ALA A 394 -4.57 3.23 14.27
CA ALA A 394 -3.23 3.79 14.39
C ALA A 394 -2.87 4.02 15.85
N ASN A 395 -3.77 4.58 16.66
CA ASN A 395 -3.56 4.82 18.10
C ASN A 395 -3.37 3.55 18.94
N ALA A 396 -3.88 2.39 18.49
CA ALA A 396 -3.71 1.12 19.18
C ALA A 396 -2.28 0.55 19.04
N VAL A 397 -1.52 1.02 18.05
CA VAL A 397 -0.11 0.63 17.87
C VAL A 397 0.74 1.28 18.96
N ASP A 398 1.39 0.45 19.78
CA ASP A 398 2.46 0.91 20.67
C ASP A 398 3.69 1.29 19.83
N LEU A 399 4.13 2.55 19.90
CA LEU A 399 5.27 3.00 19.11
C LEU A 399 6.58 2.35 19.59
N ALA A 400 6.69 2.02 20.89
CA ALA A 400 7.87 1.32 21.41
C ALA A 400 8.01 -0.09 20.82
N LEU A 401 6.88 -0.72 20.47
CA LEU A 401 6.88 -2.00 19.77
C LEU A 401 7.53 -1.86 18.39
N LEU A 402 7.13 -0.86 17.59
CA LEU A 402 7.72 -0.63 16.27
C LEU A 402 9.15 -0.11 16.32
N ASP A 403 9.52 0.61 17.38
CA ASP A 403 10.90 1.07 17.57
C ASP A 403 11.88 -0.12 17.74
N THR A 404 11.39 -1.33 18.01
CA THR A 404 12.22 -2.56 17.97
C THR A 404 12.56 -3.06 16.55
N ALA A 405 12.01 -2.45 15.50
CA ALA A 405 12.36 -2.73 14.11
C ALA A 405 13.88 -2.74 13.92
N THR A 406 14.40 -3.73 13.19
CA THR A 406 15.84 -3.87 12.95
C THR A 406 16.38 -2.82 11.99
N GLY A 407 17.70 -2.60 12.00
CA GLY A 407 18.38 -1.79 10.99
C GLY A 407 18.15 -2.33 9.58
N GLY A 408 17.54 -1.54 8.72
CA GLY A 408 17.11 -1.91 7.36
C GLY A 408 18.24 -2.12 6.33
N CYS A 409 19.47 -2.32 6.77
CA CYS A 409 20.67 -2.25 5.93
C CYS A 409 20.85 -3.56 5.14
N ARG A 410 20.07 -3.73 4.07
CA ARG A 410 20.32 -4.77 3.07
C ARG A 410 20.88 -4.10 1.82
N GLN A 411 22.11 -4.49 1.43
CA GLN A 411 22.76 -4.03 0.20
C GLN A 411 22.11 -4.62 -1.03
#